data_AF-A0A358XPX3-F1
#
_entry.id   AF-A0A358XPX3-F1
#
_cell.length_a   1.000
_cell.length_b   1.000
_cell.length_c   1.000
_cell.angle_alpha   90.00
_cell.angle_beta   90.00
_cell.angle_gamma   90.00
#
_symmetry.space_group_name_H-M   'P 1'
#
loop_
_entity.id
_entity.type
_entity.pdbx_description
1 polymer ?
#
loop_
_entity_poly.entity_id
_entity_poly.type
_entity_poly.pdbx_seq_one_letter_code
_entity_poly.pdbx_strand_id
1 'polypeptide(L)' 'MSITKLNQPYVDLKMPVWSPGSYLIREYAKNVERFRSFDKTGNTISYQKISKNTWRIPTESLDQIEVIYAVYGFEVSVRT' A
#
# COMPACT_ATOMS: atom_id res chain seq x y z
N MET A 1 1.49 9.14 1.95
CA MET A 1 0.02 8.97 2.00
C MET A 1 -0.38 8.96 3.46
N SER A 2 -1.27 9.88 3.88
CA SER A 2 -1.69 9.98 5.29
C SER A 2 -3.12 9.48 5.45
N ILE A 3 -3.34 8.61 6.42
CA ILE A 3 -4.65 8.01 6.73
C ILE A 3 -5.02 8.43 8.13
N THR A 4 -6.18 9.06 8.29
CA THR A 4 -6.67 9.62 9.55
C THR A 4 -8.00 8.97 9.94
N LYS A 5 -8.48 9.28 11.16
CA LYS A 5 -9.76 8.78 11.70
C LYS A 5 -9.79 7.25 11.77
N LEU A 6 -8.68 6.68 12.22
CA LEU A 6 -8.55 5.24 12.43
C LEU A 6 -9.30 4.82 13.70
N ASN A 7 -10.17 3.83 13.57
CA ASN A 7 -10.93 3.24 14.69
C ASN A 7 -10.95 1.71 14.66
N GLN A 8 -10.10 1.11 13.81
CA GLN A 8 -10.01 -0.31 13.59
C GLN A 8 -8.69 -0.83 14.18
N PRO A 9 -8.60 -2.10 14.58
CA PRO A 9 -7.35 -2.68 15.10
C PRO A 9 -6.26 -2.76 14.02
N TYR A 10 -6.63 -2.70 12.74
CA TYR A 10 -5.71 -2.64 11.61
C TYR A 10 -6.34 -1.95 10.41
N VAL A 11 -5.49 -1.56 9.46
CA VAL A 11 -5.88 -1.13 8.11
C VAL A 11 -5.21 -2.00 7.07
N ASP A 12 -5.99 -2.40 6.06
CA ASP A 12 -5.49 -3.10 4.88
C ASP A 12 -5.36 -2.12 3.71
N LEU A 13 -4.14 -1.97 3.20
CA LEU A 13 -3.84 -1.22 1.99
C LEU A 13 -3.68 -2.18 0.84
N LYS A 14 -4.46 -1.96 -0.22
CA LYS A 14 -4.54 -2.87 -1.37
C LYS A 14 -4.18 -2.16 -2.66
N MET A 15 -3.21 -2.72 -3.38
CA MET A 15 -2.90 -2.31 -4.75
C MET A 15 -3.84 -3.05 -5.72
N PRO A 16 -4.51 -2.37 -6.66
CA PRO A 16 -5.28 -3.04 -7.70
C PRO A 16 -4.45 -4.07 -8.47
N VAL A 17 -5.11 -5.07 -9.06
CA VAL A 17 -4.47 -6.11 -9.89
C VAL A 17 -4.91 -6.01 -11.35
N TRP A 18 -5.60 -4.96 -11.74
CA TRP A 18 -6.02 -4.65 -13.11
C TRP A 18 -6.49 -3.20 -13.14
N SER A 19 -6.67 -2.65 -14.33
CA SER A 19 -7.13 -1.28 -14.52
C SER A 19 -8.34 -1.25 -15.47
N PRO A 20 -9.37 -0.44 -15.22
CA PRO A 20 -10.49 -0.28 -16.15
C PRO A 20 -10.01 -0.01 -17.58
N GLY A 21 -10.64 -0.67 -18.55
CA GLY A 21 -10.20 -0.66 -19.96
C GLY A 21 -9.19 -1.76 -20.32
N SER A 22 -8.60 -2.47 -19.34
CA SER A 22 -7.78 -3.67 -19.57
C SER A 22 -8.15 -4.76 -18.57
N TYR A 23 -8.94 -5.73 -19.03
CA TYR A 23 -9.47 -6.82 -18.19
C TYR A 23 -8.48 -8.00 -18.03
N LEU A 24 -7.18 -7.70 -18.03
CA LEU A 24 -6.11 -8.66 -17.77
C LEU A 24 -5.58 -8.46 -16.35
N ILE A 25 -5.45 -9.56 -15.59
CA ILE A 25 -4.80 -9.53 -14.28
C ILE A 25 -3.32 -9.16 -14.46
N ARG A 26 -2.89 -8.14 -13.73
CA ARG A 26 -1.54 -7.60 -13.63
C ARG A 26 -1.06 -7.68 -12.18
N GLU A 27 0.22 -7.95 -12.02
CA GLU A 27 0.87 -8.00 -10.71
C GLU A 27 1.44 -6.61 -10.35
N TYR A 28 0.64 -5.54 -10.33
CA TYR A 28 1.14 -4.16 -10.10
C TYR A 28 1.87 -4.00 -8.77
N ALA A 29 1.48 -4.77 -7.76
CA ALA A 29 2.12 -4.78 -6.45
C ALA A 29 3.61 -5.20 -6.49
N LYS A 30 4.06 -5.88 -7.56
CA LYS A 30 5.48 -6.23 -7.75
C LYS A 30 6.37 -4.98 -7.91
N ASN A 31 5.78 -3.86 -8.33
CA ASN A 31 6.49 -2.61 -8.57
C ASN A 31 6.47 -1.69 -7.33
N VAL A 32 5.82 -2.08 -6.23
CA VAL A 32 5.77 -1.29 -5.00
C VAL A 32 7.00 -1.62 -4.17
N GLU A 33 7.88 -0.63 -4.03
CA GLU A 33 9.18 -0.74 -3.40
C GLU A 33 9.26 0.12 -2.14
N ARG A 34 10.18 -0.22 -1.23
CA ARG A 34 10.49 0.59 -0.04
C ARG A 34 9.25 0.98 0.79
N PHE A 35 8.27 0.09 0.90
CA PHE A 35 7.06 0.33 1.70
C PHE A 35 7.44 0.51 3.18
N ARG A 36 7.01 1.62 3.77
CA ARG A 36 7.22 2.00 5.17
C ARG A 36 5.96 2.64 5.72
N SER A 37 5.71 2.42 7.01
CA SER A 37 4.59 2.98 7.75
C SER A 37 5.08 3.64 9.03
N PHE A 38 4.47 4.77 9.38
CA PHE A 38 4.83 5.59 10.53
C PHE A 38 3.59 6.04 11.30
N ASP A 39 3.73 6.27 12.60
CA ASP A 39 2.71 6.95 13.41
C ASP A 39 2.78 8.48 13.23
N LYS A 40 1.86 9.21 13.88
CA LYS A 40 1.82 10.68 13.84
C LYS A 40 3.08 11.38 14.39
N THR A 41 3.90 10.67 15.16
CA THR A 41 5.14 11.18 15.77
C THR A 41 6.39 10.77 15.01
N GLY A 42 6.26 10.00 13.92
CA GLY A 42 7.36 9.53 13.09
C GLY A 42 7.95 8.19 13.52
N ASN A 43 7.38 7.49 14.49
CA ASN A 43 7.85 6.15 14.86
C ASN A 43 7.44 5.15 13.78
N THR A 44 8.32 4.20 13.47
CA THR A 44 8.04 3.15 12.50
C THR A 44 7.02 2.17 13.06
N ILE A 45 5.98 1.88 12.27
CA ILE A 45 4.98 0.84 12.55
C ILE A 45 5.32 -0.36 11.67
N SER A 46 5.36 -1.56 12.27
CA SER A 46 5.52 -2.80 11.50
C SER A 46 4.28 -3.07 10.64
N TYR A 47 4.48 -3.74 9.52
CA TYR A 47 3.38 -4.17 8.66
C TYR A 47 3.59 -5.62 8.23
N GLN A 48 2.50 -6.27 7.82
CA GLN A 48 2.53 -7.62 7.28
C GLN A 48 1.94 -7.63 5.87
N LYS A 49 2.60 -8.30 4.94
CA LYS A 49 2.04 -8.55 3.61
C LYS A 49 1.17 -9.82 3.67
N ILE A 50 -0.15 -9.65 3.77
CA ILE A 50 -1.12 -10.75 3.94
C ILE A 50 -1.53 -11.41 2.62
N SER A 51 -1.26 -10.75 1.49
CA SER A 51 -1.39 -11.30 0.15
C SER A 51 -0.46 -10.57 -0.82
N LYS A 52 -0.34 -11.02 -2.08
CA LYS A 52 0.58 -10.43 -3.07
C LYS A 52 0.44 -8.92 -3.24
N ASN A 53 -0.75 -8.37 -3.02
CA ASN A 53 -1.08 -6.97 -3.25
C ASN A 53 -1.69 -6.26 -2.04
N THR A 54 -1.65 -6.86 -0.85
CA THR A 54 -2.26 -6.29 0.35
C THR A 54 -1.28 -6.23 1.53
N TRP A 55 -1.14 -5.04 2.10
CA TRP A 55 -0.34 -4.75 3.29
C TRP A 55 -1.28 -4.43 4.46
N ARG A 56 -1.16 -5.17 5.55
CA ARG A 56 -1.86 -4.92 6.80
C ARG A 56 -0.97 -4.16 7.76
N ILE A 57 -1.46 -3.03 8.26
CA ILE A 57 -0.80 -2.20 9.26
C ILE A 57 -1.64 -2.26 10.53
N PRO A 58 -1.10 -2.72 11.67
CA PRO A 58 -1.77 -2.61 12.96
C PRO A 58 -1.98 -1.14 13.34
N THR A 59 -3.18 -0.80 13.81
CA THR A 59 -3.57 0.58 14.13
C THR A 59 -4.26 0.68 15.50
N GLU A 60 -4.12 -0.33 16.36
CA GLU A 60 -4.61 -0.28 17.73
C GLU A 60 -4.04 0.95 18.45
N SER A 61 -4.92 1.81 18.96
CA SER A 61 -4.58 3.05 19.66
C SER A 61 -3.86 4.12 18.82
N LEU A 62 -3.92 4.03 17.48
CA LEU A 62 -3.41 5.06 16.57
C LEU A 62 -4.58 5.76 15.87
N ASP A 63 -4.60 7.09 15.91
CA ASP A 63 -5.63 7.89 15.21
C ASP A 63 -5.26 8.20 13.76
N GLN A 64 -3.97 8.11 13.45
CA GLN A 64 -3.38 8.44 12.16
C GLN A 64 -2.12 7.61 11.90
N ILE A 65 -1.94 7.22 10.64
CA ILE A 65 -0.69 6.65 10.13
C ILE A 65 -0.26 7.38 8.85
N GLU A 66 1.04 7.36 8.59
CA GLU A 66 1.63 7.78 7.33
C GLU A 66 2.29 6.59 6.64
N VAL A 67 2.04 6.45 5.34
CA VAL A 67 2.61 5.38 4.51
C VAL A 67 3.37 5.99 3.36
N ILE A 68 4.62 5.55 3.21
CA ILE A 68 5.55 5.97 2.16
C ILE A 68 5.99 4.75 1.38
N TYR A 69 5.98 4.85 0.06
CA TYR A 69 6.44 3.81 -0.84
C TYR A 69 6.97 4.44 -2.13
N ALA A 70 7.83 3.71 -2.82
CA ALA A 70 8.26 4.01 -4.18
C ALA A 70 7.52 3.10 -5.16
N VAL A 71 7.31 3.57 -6.39
CA VAL A 71 6.78 2.74 -7.48
C VAL A 71 7.85 2.66 -8.56
N TYR A 72 8.28 1.46 -8.87
CA TYR A 72 9.18 1.21 -9.99
C TYR A 72 8.43 1.40 -11.31
N GLY A 73 8.82 2.43 -12.06
CA GLY A 73 8.14 2.88 -13.28
C GLY A 73 9.02 2.76 -14.53
N PHE A 74 9.59 1.59 -14.79
CA PHE A 74 10.43 1.34 -15.97
C PHE A 74 9.84 0.23 -16.85
N GLU A 75 8.55 0.35 -17.14
CA GLU A 75 7.84 -0.54 -18.07
C GLU A 75 7.26 0.30 -19.19
N VAL A 76 7.75 0.11 -20.42
CA VAL A 76 7.17 0.77 -21.60
C VAL A 76 5.91 0.01 -21.97
N SER A 77 4.75 0.55 -21.59
CA SER A 77 3.45 -0.08 -21.84
C SER A 77 2.53 0.82 -22.65
N VAL A 78 2.70 0.83 -23.97
CA VAL A 78 1.64 0.73 -24.99
C VAL A 78 2.33 0.21 -26.26
N ARG A 79 1.92 -0.94 -26.79
CA ARG A 79 2.12 -1.27 -28.20
C ARG A 79 0.73 -1.26 -28.81
N THR A 80 0.45 -0.23 -29.62
CA THR A 80 -0.71 -0.20 -30.53
C THR A 80 -0.60 -1.33 -31.55
#